data_AF-K5DCW3-F1
#
_entry.id   AF-K5DCW3-F1
#
_cell.length_a   1.000
_cell.length_b   1.000
_cell.length_c   1.000
_cell.angle_alpha   90.00
_cell.angle_beta   90.00
_cell.angle_gamma   90.00
#
_symmetry.space_group_name_H-M   'P 1'
#
loop_
_entity.id
_entity.type
_entity.pdbx_description
1 polymer ?
#
loop_
_entity_poly.entity_id
_entity_poly.type
_entity_poly.pdbx_seq_one_letter_code
_entity_poly.pdbx_strand_id
1 'polypeptide(L)'
;MSVTLLVGSQKQLADGLPWLRQFAESMKLRADILVLGLDHRTLELRSQKELESIGAGAAKQATTKSPNRVERVEADVEAISLQLAKWDSRLLLMVDDVDDDRFQATLFDRCAIKSVWLSSKGTPPESSHHVFSIDDSSDKVTRWISRRLLGMDPGLHLDHEWLTELAKQSESPSDSESEHPDPIDAAIEKALSLERQRCDPGDLVWVPFGSKPSSEPHYKVARALLGQSTQASVALVSQKESWNQSLSASVRYWAGHVAEPMDREARLELARSLEEGSEPSLEFLGLISAAAMLAAFGLLQNSAAVIIGAMLIAPLMTPIMGAGLSLAHGNRPLFRRSLLSIGIGFAGAFGSSFLFGLLVRLVHHPVVTDEMWGRCNPSPLDFCVGLVGGMAASYARTRSHLSSALAGAAIAAALVPPISTAGLQASFNVWESTERGWPVFGPLILVCVNVLTIMIGTSFVLYARGLRVESGHKWATRMTVSLVTLLMLVLVWMMHLETWLF
;
A
#
# COMPACT_ATOMS: atom_id res chain seq x y z
N MET A 1 12.57 -3.96 20.88
CA MET A 1 13.64 -3.50 19.99
C MET A 1 14.94 -4.23 20.22
N SER A 2 15.33 -5.03 19.22
CA SER A 2 16.57 -5.79 19.20
C SER A 2 17.17 -5.87 17.80
N VAL A 3 18.45 -6.25 17.76
CA VAL A 3 19.14 -6.77 16.59
C VAL A 3 19.15 -8.29 16.72
N THR A 4 18.72 -8.98 15.67
CA THR A 4 18.60 -10.43 15.69
C THR A 4 19.61 -11.04 14.72
N LEU A 5 20.47 -11.93 15.22
CA LEU A 5 21.37 -12.75 14.40
C LEU A 5 20.68 -14.08 14.07
N LEU A 6 20.60 -14.41 12.79
CA LEU A 6 20.11 -15.70 12.30
C LEU A 6 21.26 -16.69 12.17
N VAL A 7 21.13 -17.87 12.77
CA VAL A 7 22.19 -18.88 12.80
C VAL A 7 21.60 -20.26 12.52
N GLY A 8 22.10 -20.93 11.47
CA GLY A 8 21.89 -22.35 11.18
C GLY A 8 23.09 -23.24 11.52
N SER A 9 24.30 -22.69 11.58
CA SER A 9 25.52 -23.45 11.84
C SER A 9 26.44 -22.83 12.90
N GLN A 10 27.35 -23.63 13.46
CA GLN A 10 28.34 -23.14 14.43
C GLN A 10 29.29 -22.09 13.81
N LYS A 11 29.55 -22.21 12.51
CA LYS A 11 30.39 -21.27 11.76
C LYS A 11 29.71 -19.90 11.68
N GLN A 12 28.44 -19.87 11.27
CA GLN A 12 27.65 -18.63 11.24
C GLN A 12 27.55 -17.95 12.62
N LEU A 13 27.49 -18.74 13.71
CA LEU A 13 27.52 -18.20 15.07
C LEU A 13 28.86 -17.50 15.34
N ALA A 14 29.98 -18.18 15.09
CA ALA A 14 31.31 -17.64 15.35
C ALA A 14 31.58 -16.38 14.52
N ASP A 15 31.22 -16.41 13.23
CA ASP A 15 31.47 -15.32 12.29
C ASP A 15 30.52 -14.13 12.51
N GLY A 16 29.28 -14.38 12.93
CA GLY A 16 28.25 -13.33 13.10
C GLY A 16 28.25 -12.65 14.46
N LEU A 17 28.76 -13.30 15.50
CA LEU A 17 28.69 -12.80 16.88
C LEU A 17 29.48 -11.50 17.13
N PRO A 18 30.69 -11.29 16.57
CA PRO A 18 31.38 -10.00 16.63
C PRO A 18 30.57 -8.86 16.01
N TRP A 19 29.89 -9.13 14.90
CA TRP A 19 29.06 -8.16 14.17
C TRP A 19 27.76 -7.84 14.90
N LEU A 20 27.10 -8.85 15.48
CA LEU A 20 25.92 -8.67 16.32
C LEU A 20 26.22 -7.72 17.49
N ARG A 21 27.38 -7.91 18.13
CA ARG A 21 27.83 -7.06 19.23
C ARG A 21 28.03 -5.62 18.78
N GLN A 22 28.79 -5.40 17.70
CA GLN A 22 29.06 -4.07 17.15
C GLN A 22 27.75 -3.32 16.81
N PHE A 23 26.81 -3.99 16.14
CA PHE A 23 25.54 -3.40 15.72
C PHE A 23 24.61 -3.11 16.90
N ALA A 24 24.55 -4.01 17.88
CA ALA A 24 23.77 -3.80 19.09
C ALA A 24 24.30 -2.60 19.91
N GLU A 25 25.62 -2.50 20.07
CA GLU A 25 26.29 -1.39 20.77
C GLU A 25 26.07 -0.06 20.04
N SER A 26 26.29 -0.01 18.72
CA SER A 26 26.10 1.19 17.89
C SER A 26 24.65 1.70 17.89
N MET A 27 23.68 0.79 17.74
CA MET A 27 22.27 1.16 17.73
C MET A 27 21.64 1.32 19.12
N LYS A 28 22.37 0.98 20.19
CA LYS A 28 21.86 0.91 21.58
C LYS A 28 20.63 0.01 21.70
N LEU A 29 20.68 -1.14 21.03
CA LEU A 29 19.61 -2.14 21.00
C LEU A 29 20.06 -3.42 21.70
N ARG A 30 19.11 -4.29 22.05
CA ARG A 30 19.43 -5.63 22.59
C ARG A 30 19.94 -6.54 21.48
N ALA A 31 20.78 -7.51 21.84
CA ALA A 31 21.26 -8.56 20.94
C ALA A 31 20.47 -9.85 21.20
N ASP A 32 19.77 -10.34 20.19
CA ASP A 32 19.04 -11.61 20.22
C ASP A 32 19.59 -12.57 19.15
N ILE A 33 19.47 -13.88 19.38
CA ILE A 33 19.91 -14.90 18.42
C ILE A 33 18.71 -15.80 18.08
N LEU A 34 18.50 -16.03 16.78
CA LEU A 34 17.49 -16.93 16.27
C LEU A 34 18.17 -18.14 15.62
N VAL A 35 17.90 -19.33 16.16
CA VAL A 35 18.48 -20.58 15.68
C VAL A 35 17.54 -21.22 14.66
N LEU A 36 18.02 -21.39 13.43
CA LEU A 36 17.29 -22.06 12.36
C LEU A 36 17.19 -23.56 12.63
N GLY A 37 16.00 -24.12 12.49
CA GLY A 37 15.72 -25.54 12.65
C GLY A 37 15.39 -25.93 14.09
N LEU A 38 14.27 -26.62 14.28
CA LEU A 38 13.78 -27.03 15.59
C LEU A 38 14.67 -28.08 16.28
N ASP A 39 15.45 -28.82 15.50
CA ASP A 39 16.30 -29.92 15.98
C ASP A 39 17.67 -29.46 16.51
N HIS A 40 18.04 -28.19 16.34
CA HIS A 40 19.36 -27.65 16.70
C HIS A 40 19.51 -27.23 18.17
N ARG A 41 19.09 -28.09 19.11
CA ARG A 41 19.15 -27.80 20.56
C ARG A 41 20.57 -27.54 21.09
N THR A 42 21.57 -28.22 20.54
CA THR A 42 22.98 -28.03 20.94
C THR A 42 23.51 -26.66 20.51
N LEU A 43 23.06 -26.17 19.36
CA LEU A 43 23.43 -24.84 18.85
C LEU A 43 22.76 -23.75 19.68
N GLU A 44 21.49 -23.92 20.07
CA GLU A 44 20.77 -23.03 20.99
C GLU A 44 21.51 -22.84 22.32
N LEU A 45 21.87 -23.94 23.00
CA LEU A 45 22.59 -23.88 24.27
C LEU A 45 23.94 -23.18 24.16
N ARG A 46 24.65 -23.38 23.04
CA ARG A 46 25.92 -22.71 22.78
C ARG A 46 25.72 -21.22 22.50
N SER A 47 24.76 -20.87 21.65
CA SER A 47 24.38 -19.48 21.39
C SER A 47 24.02 -18.74 22.67
N GLN A 48 23.30 -19.40 23.59
CA GLN A 48 22.96 -18.81 24.89
C GLN A 48 24.21 -18.52 25.73
N LYS A 49 25.15 -19.49 25.83
CA LYS A 49 26.40 -19.33 26.56
C LYS A 49 27.29 -18.22 25.99
N GLU A 50 27.41 -18.14 24.67
CA GLU A 50 28.20 -17.10 24.00
C GLU A 50 27.55 -15.72 24.17
N LEU A 51 26.22 -15.62 24.11
CA LEU A 51 25.48 -14.36 24.27
C LEU A 51 25.52 -13.83 25.72
N GLU A 52 25.58 -14.72 26.71
CA GLU A 52 25.81 -14.37 28.11
C GLU A 52 27.21 -13.76 28.33
N SER A 53 28.22 -14.26 27.62
CA SER A 53 29.59 -13.70 27.69
C SER A 53 29.66 -12.26 27.16
N ILE A 54 28.87 -11.93 26.14
CA ILE A 54 28.74 -10.56 25.60
C ILE A 54 28.01 -9.65 26.60
N GLY A 55 26.94 -10.16 27.22
CA GLY A 55 26.17 -9.44 28.23
C GLY A 55 27.01 -9.00 29.44
N ALA A 56 28.00 -9.80 29.84
CA ALA A 56 28.90 -9.47 30.95
C ALA A 56 29.85 -8.28 30.64
N GLY A 57 30.19 -8.05 29.37
CA GLY A 57 31.01 -6.91 28.93
C GLY A 57 30.21 -5.61 28.69
N ALA A 58 28.97 -5.73 28.17
CA ALA A 58 28.11 -4.61 27.81
C ALA A 58 27.22 -4.08 28.97
N ALA A 59 27.15 -4.79 30.10
CA ALA A 59 26.36 -4.43 31.28
C ALA A 59 26.74 -3.08 31.94
N LYS A 60 27.83 -2.42 31.50
CA LYS A 60 28.18 -1.07 31.97
C LYS A 60 27.47 0.07 31.24
N GLN A 61 26.79 -0.15 30.10
CA GLN A 61 26.32 0.98 29.26
C GLN A 61 24.94 0.86 28.59
N ALA A 62 24.21 -0.25 28.70
CA ALA A 62 22.88 -0.38 28.10
C ALA A 62 21.74 -0.16 29.12
N THR A 63 20.85 0.80 28.85
CA THR A 63 19.67 1.17 29.65
C THR A 63 18.48 0.19 29.51
N THR A 64 18.70 -1.00 28.95
CA THR A 64 17.64 -1.98 28.65
C THR A 64 17.62 -3.12 29.67
N LYS A 65 16.71 -3.04 30.65
CA LYS A 65 16.46 -4.01 31.75
C LYS A 65 16.00 -5.43 31.32
N SER A 66 16.08 -5.81 30.05
CA SER A 66 15.52 -7.08 29.56
C SER A 66 16.61 -8.03 29.08
N PRO A 67 16.57 -9.33 29.45
CA PRO A 67 17.60 -10.30 29.08
C PRO A 67 17.64 -10.53 27.56
N ASN A 68 18.84 -10.78 27.04
CA ASN A 68 19.08 -11.24 25.68
C ASN A 68 18.37 -12.59 25.45
N ARG A 69 17.81 -12.81 24.25
CA ARG A 69 17.02 -14.01 23.95
C ARG A 69 17.69 -14.91 22.93
N VAL A 70 17.56 -16.21 23.13
CA VAL A 70 17.87 -17.25 22.14
C VAL A 70 16.64 -18.13 22.01
N GLU A 71 16.16 -18.34 20.79
CA GLU A 71 15.02 -19.21 20.51
C GLU A 71 15.22 -19.90 19.17
N ARG A 72 14.62 -21.08 19.03
CA ARG A 72 14.59 -21.84 17.78
C ARG A 72 13.40 -21.42 16.92
N VAL A 73 13.58 -21.48 15.61
CA VAL A 73 12.53 -21.21 14.63
C VAL A 73 12.56 -22.25 13.53
N GLU A 74 11.42 -22.54 12.94
CA GLU A 74 11.36 -23.32 11.70
C GLU A 74 12.11 -22.61 10.58
N ALA A 75 12.70 -23.39 9.67
CA ALA A 75 13.41 -22.87 8.50
C ALA A 75 12.40 -22.40 7.42
N ASP A 76 11.56 -21.45 7.81
CA ASP A 76 10.52 -20.86 6.98
C ASP A 76 10.53 -19.32 7.12
N VAL A 77 10.32 -18.64 6.00
CA VAL A 77 10.39 -17.18 5.90
C VAL A 77 9.27 -16.51 6.69
N GLU A 78 8.07 -17.12 6.70
CA GLU A 78 6.92 -16.57 7.43
C GLU A 78 7.09 -16.75 8.94
N ALA A 79 7.53 -17.94 9.36
CA ALA A 79 7.87 -18.22 10.76
C ALA A 79 8.92 -17.24 11.32
N ILE A 80 10.01 -17.00 10.57
CA ILE A 80 11.05 -16.04 10.94
C ILE A 80 10.48 -14.62 11.00
N SER A 81 9.70 -14.21 10.01
CA SER A 81 9.11 -12.86 9.97
C SER A 81 8.17 -12.61 11.15
N LEU A 82 7.36 -13.61 11.52
CA LEU A 82 6.45 -13.55 12.66
C LEU A 82 7.24 -13.43 13.98
N GLN A 83 8.32 -14.18 14.11
CA GLN A 83 9.16 -14.15 15.30
C GLN A 83 9.91 -12.81 15.45
N LEU A 84 10.44 -12.27 14.35
CA LEU A 84 11.06 -10.94 14.34
C LEU A 84 10.06 -9.84 14.70
N ALA A 85 8.81 -9.96 14.26
CA ALA A 85 7.74 -9.04 14.66
C ALA A 85 7.41 -9.17 16.17
N LYS A 86 7.33 -10.40 16.69
CA LYS A 86 7.11 -10.68 18.13
C LYS A 86 8.21 -10.10 19.01
N TRP A 87 9.46 -10.10 18.54
CA TRP A 87 10.61 -9.56 19.26
C TRP A 87 10.81 -8.05 19.05
N ASP A 88 10.00 -7.44 18.18
CA ASP A 88 10.12 -6.05 17.77
C ASP A 88 11.56 -5.78 17.27
N SER A 89 12.07 -6.70 16.45
CA SER A 89 13.42 -6.66 15.88
C SER A 89 13.51 -5.56 14.82
N ARG A 90 14.56 -4.74 14.89
CA ARG A 90 14.79 -3.63 13.95
C ARG A 90 15.75 -3.96 12.82
N LEU A 91 16.62 -4.96 13.05
CA LEU A 91 17.62 -5.41 12.11
C LEU A 91 17.77 -6.93 12.21
N LEU A 92 17.72 -7.60 11.06
CA LEU A 92 18.11 -9.00 10.89
C LEU A 92 19.54 -9.06 10.34
N LEU A 93 20.41 -9.79 11.02
CA LEU A 93 21.76 -10.09 10.54
C LEU A 93 21.81 -11.55 10.10
N MET A 94 22.27 -11.78 8.87
CA MET A 94 22.43 -13.09 8.26
C MET A 94 23.90 -13.25 7.85
N VAL A 95 24.51 -14.37 8.22
CA VAL A 95 25.86 -14.71 7.79
C VAL A 95 25.76 -15.69 6.62
N ASP A 96 26.50 -15.40 5.56
CA ASP A 96 26.53 -16.18 4.34
C ASP A 96 26.88 -17.65 4.61
N ASP A 97 26.08 -18.54 4.04
CA ASP A 97 26.30 -19.98 4.07
C ASP A 97 25.90 -20.57 2.74
N VAL A 98 26.86 -21.25 2.10
CA VAL A 98 26.75 -21.76 0.73
C VAL A 98 25.62 -22.78 0.61
N ASP A 99 25.35 -23.53 1.69
CA ASP A 99 24.33 -24.56 1.71
C ASP A 99 22.90 -23.99 1.77
N ASP A 100 22.74 -22.79 2.37
CA ASP A 100 21.44 -22.13 2.59
C ASP A 100 21.19 -20.93 1.66
N ASP A 101 22.05 -20.73 0.66
CA ASP A 101 22.10 -19.54 -0.21
C ASP A 101 20.74 -19.15 -0.83
N ARG A 102 19.99 -20.13 -1.36
CA ARG A 102 18.65 -19.89 -1.95
C ARG A 102 17.62 -19.43 -0.90
N PHE A 103 17.69 -20.03 0.29
CA PHE A 103 16.81 -19.69 1.39
C PHE A 103 17.14 -18.28 1.90
N GLN A 104 18.42 -17.98 2.08
CA GLN A 104 18.90 -16.68 2.50
C GLN A 104 18.55 -15.58 1.48
N ALA A 105 18.64 -15.86 0.18
CA ALA A 105 18.22 -14.93 -0.87
C ALA A 105 16.71 -14.62 -0.80
N THR A 106 15.90 -15.66 -0.60
CA THR A 106 14.44 -15.51 -0.48
C THR A 106 14.08 -14.71 0.77
N LEU A 107 14.74 -14.99 1.90
CA LEU A 107 14.56 -14.27 3.15
C LEU A 107 15.02 -12.81 3.00
N PHE A 108 16.18 -12.54 2.41
CA PHE A 108 16.69 -11.19 2.19
C PHE A 108 15.74 -10.34 1.32
N ASP A 109 15.13 -10.94 0.30
CA ASP A 109 14.19 -10.26 -0.59
C ASP A 109 12.81 -10.05 0.07
N ARG A 110 12.31 -11.02 0.84
CA ARG A 110 10.95 -11.00 1.42
C ARG A 110 10.85 -10.46 2.84
N CYS A 111 11.96 -10.32 3.56
CA CYS A 111 11.95 -9.88 4.96
C CYS A 111 11.25 -8.52 5.11
N ALA A 112 10.41 -8.39 6.14
CA ALA A 112 9.66 -7.17 6.41
C ALA A 112 10.49 -6.09 7.11
N ILE A 113 11.60 -6.48 7.73
CA ILE A 113 12.51 -5.59 8.45
C ILE A 113 13.82 -5.41 7.68
N LYS A 114 14.64 -4.45 8.11
CA LYS A 114 15.96 -4.24 7.51
C LYS A 114 16.80 -5.50 7.73
N SER A 115 17.48 -5.95 6.68
CA SER A 115 18.34 -7.13 6.70
C SER A 115 19.74 -6.77 6.21
N VAL A 116 20.74 -7.35 6.88
CA VAL A 116 22.15 -7.33 6.47
C VAL A 116 22.54 -8.76 6.18
N TRP A 117 23.03 -9.02 4.97
CA TRP A 117 23.58 -10.30 4.57
C TRP A 117 25.08 -10.16 4.41
N LEU A 118 25.83 -10.83 5.27
CA LEU A 118 27.25 -10.63 5.48
C LEU A 118 28.04 -11.89 5.15
N SER A 119 29.04 -11.76 4.29
CA SER A 119 30.13 -12.71 4.14
C SER A 119 31.31 -12.19 4.97
N SER A 120 31.58 -12.84 6.10
CA SER A 120 32.62 -12.42 7.04
C SER A 120 33.96 -13.05 6.68
N LYS A 121 35.00 -12.22 6.49
CA LYS A 121 36.39 -12.65 6.30
C LYS A 121 37.31 -12.18 7.43
N GLY A 122 36.79 -11.37 8.35
CA GLY A 122 37.52 -10.78 9.48
C GLY A 122 36.59 -10.17 10.52
N THR A 123 37.19 -9.55 11.54
CA THR A 123 36.45 -8.80 12.57
C THR A 123 35.88 -7.50 12.01
N PRO A 124 34.84 -6.92 12.63
CA PRO A 124 34.31 -5.63 12.23
C PRO A 124 35.43 -4.57 12.21
N PRO A 125 35.47 -3.68 11.19
CA PRO A 125 36.50 -2.66 11.11
C PRO A 125 36.38 -1.66 12.27
N GLU A 126 37.53 -1.24 12.82
CA GLU A 126 37.60 -0.26 13.92
C GLU A 126 37.79 1.19 13.43
N SER A 127 38.13 1.38 12.15
CA SER A 127 38.37 2.69 11.55
C SER A 127 37.54 2.91 10.27
N SER A 128 37.19 4.16 10.01
CA SER A 128 36.48 4.59 8.80
C SER A 128 37.22 4.27 7.50
N HIS A 129 38.55 4.14 7.56
CA HIS A 129 39.40 3.90 6.39
C HIS A 129 39.27 2.48 5.82
N HIS A 130 38.64 1.56 6.56
CA HIS A 130 38.42 0.17 6.15
C HIS A 130 36.98 -0.08 5.65
N VAL A 131 36.23 0.99 5.34
CA VAL A 131 34.83 0.89 4.91
C VAL A 131 34.67 1.46 3.50
N PHE A 132 34.33 0.59 2.55
CA PHE A 132 34.15 0.89 1.14
C PHE A 132 32.67 0.81 0.73
N SER A 133 32.23 1.69 -0.18
CA SER A 133 30.89 1.67 -0.80
C SER A 133 30.98 1.23 -2.25
N ILE A 134 30.01 0.42 -2.73
CA ILE A 134 29.86 0.03 -4.15
C ILE A 134 28.97 1.00 -4.99
N ASP A 135 28.34 2.00 -4.40
CA ASP A 135 27.45 2.90 -5.16
C ASP A 135 27.64 4.38 -4.78
N ASP A 136 27.70 5.23 -5.82
CA ASP A 136 27.86 6.69 -5.74
C ASP A 136 26.50 7.42 -5.76
N SER A 137 25.46 6.82 -6.35
CA SER A 137 24.10 7.38 -6.30
C SER A 137 23.50 7.34 -4.88
N SER A 138 24.05 6.45 -4.06
CA SER A 138 23.66 6.12 -2.69
C SER A 138 24.63 6.68 -1.63
N ASP A 139 25.50 7.63 -1.96
CA ASP A 139 26.53 8.14 -1.04
C ASP A 139 25.93 8.68 0.29
N LYS A 140 24.70 9.22 0.25
CA LYS A 140 23.92 9.59 1.46
C LYS A 140 23.43 8.38 2.24
N VAL A 141 23.02 7.33 1.54
CA VAL A 141 22.46 6.09 2.08
C VAL A 141 23.56 5.27 2.74
N THR A 142 24.70 5.09 2.10
CA THR A 142 25.85 4.37 2.66
C THR A 142 26.41 5.11 3.87
N ARG A 143 26.59 6.44 3.80
CA ARG A 143 26.96 7.25 4.98
C ARG A 143 25.95 7.09 6.12
N TRP A 144 24.67 7.09 5.81
CA TRP A 144 23.62 6.88 6.83
C TRP A 144 23.70 5.48 7.44
N ILE A 145 23.87 4.42 6.64
CA ILE A 145 23.99 3.03 7.09
C ILE A 145 25.23 2.89 7.98
N SER A 146 26.40 3.31 7.50
CA SER A 146 27.66 3.20 8.25
C SER A 146 27.60 3.97 9.57
N ARG A 147 27.06 5.20 9.58
CA ARG A 147 26.85 5.94 10.84
C ARG A 147 25.90 5.24 11.79
N ARG A 148 24.87 4.57 11.25
CA ARG A 148 23.82 3.97 12.08
C ARG A 148 24.16 2.58 12.58
N LEU A 149 24.89 1.79 11.81
CA LEU A 149 25.25 0.41 12.13
C LEU A 149 26.65 0.30 12.74
N LEU A 150 27.61 1.10 12.27
CA LEU A 150 29.01 1.05 12.72
C LEU A 150 29.42 2.27 13.55
N GLY A 151 28.63 3.35 13.55
CA GLY A 151 28.99 4.58 14.24
C GLY A 151 30.07 5.40 13.53
N MET A 152 30.40 5.06 12.28
CA MET A 152 31.50 5.63 11.51
C MET A 152 31.05 6.12 10.14
N ASP A 153 31.75 7.10 9.59
CA ASP A 153 31.61 7.48 8.18
C ASP A 153 32.48 6.57 7.29
N PRO A 154 32.02 6.16 6.09
CA PRO A 154 32.84 5.46 5.12
C PRO A 154 33.98 6.36 4.64
N GLY A 155 35.21 5.84 4.64
CA GLY A 155 36.42 6.59 4.33
C GLY A 155 36.85 6.53 2.86
N LEU A 156 36.42 5.51 2.10
CA LEU A 156 36.82 5.31 0.71
C LEU A 156 35.67 4.84 -0.19
N HIS A 157 35.73 5.27 -1.45
CA HIS A 157 34.80 4.88 -2.51
C HIS A 157 35.55 4.01 -3.52
N LEU A 158 34.97 2.87 -3.90
CA LEU A 158 35.43 2.13 -5.09
C LEU A 158 34.94 2.91 -6.33
N ASP A 159 35.69 2.93 -7.44
CA ASP A 159 35.26 3.66 -8.64
C ASP A 159 34.14 2.89 -9.36
N HIS A 160 32.95 3.50 -9.53
CA HIS A 160 31.71 2.81 -9.97
C HIS A 160 31.18 3.21 -11.34
N GLU A 161 31.89 4.05 -12.11
CA GLU A 161 31.43 4.48 -13.43
C GLU A 161 31.06 3.30 -14.37
N TRP A 162 31.70 2.15 -14.16
CA TRP A 162 31.43 0.92 -14.93
C TRP A 162 30.12 0.20 -14.54
N LEU A 163 29.65 0.31 -13.29
CA LEU A 163 28.37 -0.25 -12.84
C LEU A 163 27.17 0.52 -13.41
N THR A 164 27.30 1.84 -13.54
CA THR A 164 26.29 2.71 -14.12
C THR A 164 26.12 2.46 -15.63
N GLU A 165 27.21 2.11 -16.31
CA GLU A 165 27.19 1.79 -17.74
C GLU A 165 26.54 0.42 -18.02
N LEU A 166 26.70 -0.54 -17.10
CA LEU A 166 26.02 -1.84 -17.15
C LEU A 166 24.51 -1.73 -16.95
N ALA A 167 24.05 -0.83 -16.06
CA ALA A 167 22.63 -0.58 -15.87
C ALA A 167 21.95 -0.10 -17.17
N LYS A 168 22.61 0.81 -17.91
CA LYS A 168 22.11 1.30 -19.22
C LYS A 168 22.10 0.21 -20.30
N GLN A 169 23.10 -0.67 -20.32
CA GLN A 169 23.17 -1.76 -21.28
C GLN A 169 22.11 -2.85 -21.02
N SER A 170 21.73 -3.08 -19.75
CA SER A 170 20.69 -4.05 -19.38
C SER A 170 19.25 -3.65 -19.75
N GLU A 171 18.99 -2.35 -20.03
CA GLU A 171 17.67 -1.85 -20.47
C GLU A 171 17.45 -1.96 -21.99
N SER A 172 18.48 -2.36 -22.75
CA SER A 172 18.44 -2.50 -24.21
C SER A 172 18.24 -3.98 -24.58
N PRO A 173 17.11 -4.41 -25.18
CA PRO A 173 16.97 -5.77 -25.65
C PRO A 173 17.79 -5.94 -26.94
N SER A 174 18.99 -6.53 -26.85
CA SER A 174 19.73 -6.95 -28.04
C SER A 174 19.37 -8.40 -28.39
N ASP A 175 18.50 -8.55 -29.39
CA ASP A 175 18.30 -9.78 -30.15
C ASP A 175 19.58 -10.10 -30.94
N SER A 176 20.58 -10.72 -30.30
CA SER A 176 21.67 -11.38 -31.03
C SER A 176 22.42 -12.36 -30.14
N GLU A 177 22.24 -13.65 -30.42
CA GLU A 177 23.20 -14.71 -30.06
C GLU A 177 24.58 -14.30 -30.60
N SER A 178 25.48 -13.88 -29.72
CA SER A 178 26.88 -13.63 -30.07
C SER A 178 27.79 -14.25 -29.01
N GLU A 179 28.88 -14.87 -29.46
CA GLU A 179 29.90 -15.60 -28.68
C GLU A 179 30.73 -14.71 -27.69
N HIS A 180 30.18 -13.58 -27.25
CA HIS A 180 30.82 -12.71 -26.26
C HIS A 180 30.32 -13.04 -24.85
N PRO A 181 31.22 -13.01 -23.83
CA PRO A 181 30.81 -13.28 -22.45
C PRO A 181 29.71 -12.31 -22.02
N ASP A 182 28.71 -12.82 -21.31
CA ASP A 182 27.59 -12.02 -20.84
C ASP A 182 28.10 -10.74 -20.15
N PRO A 183 27.53 -9.56 -20.43
CA PRO A 183 28.03 -8.29 -19.89
C PRO A 183 28.05 -8.28 -18.36
N ILE A 184 27.20 -9.11 -17.72
CA ILE A 184 27.15 -9.30 -16.26
C ILE A 184 28.34 -10.13 -15.76
N ASP A 185 28.80 -11.13 -16.50
CA ASP A 185 29.93 -11.97 -16.09
C ASP A 185 31.25 -11.19 -16.16
N ALA A 186 31.43 -10.37 -17.20
CA ALA A 186 32.55 -9.44 -17.29
C ALA A 186 32.56 -8.42 -16.14
N ALA A 187 31.36 -7.99 -15.69
CA ALA A 187 31.20 -7.12 -14.54
C ALA A 187 31.62 -7.79 -13.23
N ILE A 188 31.25 -9.06 -13.04
CA ILE A 188 31.62 -9.86 -11.86
C ILE A 188 33.14 -10.03 -11.77
N GLU A 189 33.78 -10.42 -12.88
CA GLU A 189 35.25 -10.57 -12.92
C GLU A 189 35.96 -9.26 -12.60
N LYS A 190 35.47 -8.14 -13.15
CA LYS A 190 36.01 -6.82 -12.86
C LYS A 190 35.84 -6.45 -11.39
N ALA A 191 34.67 -6.68 -10.80
CA ALA A 191 34.41 -6.42 -9.39
C ALA A 191 35.36 -7.20 -8.47
N LEU A 192 35.55 -8.49 -8.75
CA LEU A 192 36.46 -9.36 -8.00
C LEU A 192 37.93 -8.95 -8.17
N SER A 193 38.32 -8.52 -9.37
CA SER A 193 39.68 -8.02 -9.61
C SER A 193 39.97 -6.73 -8.84
N LEU A 194 38.99 -5.83 -8.71
CA LEU A 194 39.10 -4.60 -7.95
C LEU A 194 39.16 -4.86 -6.45
N GLU A 195 38.36 -5.80 -5.95
CA GLU A 195 38.43 -6.26 -4.55
C GLU A 195 39.84 -6.75 -4.23
N ARG A 196 40.41 -7.62 -5.06
CA ARG A 196 41.75 -8.18 -4.86
C ARG A 196 42.89 -7.16 -4.97
N GLN A 197 42.67 -6.05 -5.66
CA GLN A 197 43.69 -5.02 -5.88
C GLN A 197 43.67 -3.91 -4.83
N ARG A 198 42.49 -3.61 -4.26
CA ARG A 198 42.27 -2.42 -3.44
C ARG A 198 41.86 -2.71 -2.00
N CYS A 199 41.42 -3.91 -1.68
CA CYS A 199 40.96 -4.25 -0.34
C CYS A 199 41.96 -5.13 0.40
N ASP A 200 42.20 -4.82 1.67
CA ASP A 200 43.01 -5.60 2.58
C ASP A 200 42.13 -6.52 3.46
N PRO A 201 42.70 -7.59 4.05
CA PRO A 201 42.01 -8.43 5.02
C PRO A 201 41.54 -7.61 6.22
N GLY A 202 40.21 -7.51 6.40
CA GLY A 202 39.57 -6.70 7.44
C GLY A 202 38.78 -5.51 6.91
N ASP A 203 38.88 -5.21 5.62
CA ASP A 203 38.03 -4.22 4.97
C ASP A 203 36.59 -4.72 4.85
N LEU A 204 35.65 -3.77 4.87
CA LEU A 204 34.22 -4.00 4.71
C LEU A 204 33.70 -3.28 3.48
N VAL A 205 33.04 -4.03 2.60
CA VAL A 205 32.41 -3.50 1.41
C VAL A 205 30.89 -3.52 1.58
N TRP A 206 30.28 -2.34 1.62
CA TRP A 206 28.82 -2.17 1.70
C TRP A 206 28.19 -2.08 0.31
N VAL A 207 27.14 -2.88 0.12
CA VAL A 207 26.28 -2.81 -1.06
C VAL A 207 24.83 -2.54 -0.62
N PRO A 208 24.37 -1.28 -0.67
CA PRO A 208 23.01 -0.94 -0.32
C PRO A 208 22.03 -1.31 -1.45
N PHE A 209 20.87 -1.82 -1.06
CA PHE A 209 19.72 -2.08 -1.95
C PHE A 209 18.48 -1.39 -1.41
N GLY A 210 17.56 -1.07 -2.31
CA GLY A 210 16.22 -0.62 -1.98
C GLY A 210 15.30 -1.73 -1.47
N SER A 211 13.99 -1.52 -1.66
CA SER A 211 12.95 -2.38 -1.11
C SER A 211 12.83 -3.77 -1.78
N LYS A 212 13.36 -3.92 -2.99
CA LYS A 212 13.39 -5.16 -3.79
C LYS A 212 14.79 -5.38 -4.39
N PRO A 213 15.74 -5.90 -3.59
CA PRO A 213 17.10 -6.11 -4.04
C PRO A 213 17.20 -6.93 -5.32
N SER A 214 16.39 -7.98 -5.46
CA SER A 214 16.39 -8.87 -6.63
C SER A 214 16.08 -8.21 -7.98
N SER A 215 15.44 -7.04 -7.97
CA SER A 215 15.10 -6.29 -9.19
C SER A 215 16.19 -5.31 -9.64
N GLU A 216 17.22 -5.10 -8.83
CA GLU A 216 18.27 -4.13 -9.12
C GLU A 216 19.38 -4.77 -9.97
N PRO A 217 19.90 -4.06 -10.99
CA PRO A 217 20.80 -4.64 -11.98
C PRO A 217 22.12 -5.13 -11.38
N HIS A 218 22.59 -4.48 -10.31
CA HIS A 218 23.83 -4.83 -9.62
C HIS A 218 23.67 -5.93 -8.57
N TYR A 219 22.45 -6.46 -8.35
CA TYR A 219 22.22 -7.54 -7.37
C TYR A 219 23.00 -8.81 -7.70
N LYS A 220 23.04 -9.21 -8.98
CA LYS A 220 23.81 -10.39 -9.41
C LYS A 220 25.30 -10.23 -9.15
N VAL A 221 25.85 -9.03 -9.42
CA VAL A 221 27.27 -8.71 -9.14
C VAL A 221 27.56 -8.77 -7.65
N ALA A 222 26.68 -8.17 -6.84
CA ALA A 222 26.84 -8.15 -5.39
C ALA A 222 26.73 -9.56 -4.77
N ARG A 223 25.87 -10.42 -5.32
CA ARG A 223 25.75 -11.82 -4.92
C ARG A 223 27.00 -12.61 -5.27
N ALA A 224 27.59 -12.38 -6.44
CA ALA A 224 28.85 -13.00 -6.82
C ALA A 224 30.00 -12.54 -5.90
N LEU A 225 30.06 -11.24 -5.56
CA LEU A 225 31.01 -10.71 -4.58
C LEU A 225 30.82 -11.35 -3.20
N LEU A 226 29.58 -11.52 -2.74
CA LEU A 226 29.29 -12.14 -1.44
C LEU A 226 29.87 -13.56 -1.32
N GLY A 227 29.68 -14.37 -2.37
CA GLY A 227 30.14 -15.78 -2.38
C GLY A 227 31.60 -15.98 -2.78
N GLN A 228 32.17 -15.11 -3.62
CA GLN A 228 33.49 -15.31 -4.23
C GLN A 228 34.57 -14.33 -3.74
N SER A 229 34.24 -13.37 -2.88
CA SER A 229 35.21 -12.47 -2.26
C SER A 229 36.25 -13.24 -1.44
N THR A 230 37.49 -12.76 -1.53
CA THR A 230 38.65 -13.44 -0.95
C THR A 230 39.37 -12.64 0.13
N GLN A 231 39.26 -11.32 0.14
CA GLN A 231 40.02 -10.43 1.02
C GLN A 231 39.12 -9.61 1.95
N ALA A 232 38.06 -8.98 1.43
CA ALA A 232 37.17 -8.13 2.22
C ALA A 232 35.97 -8.88 2.78
N SER A 233 35.39 -8.39 3.89
CA SER A 233 34.04 -8.77 4.28
C SER A 233 33.04 -8.02 3.39
N VAL A 234 32.07 -8.71 2.82
CA VAL A 234 31.06 -8.11 1.93
C VAL A 234 29.71 -8.13 2.64
N ALA A 235 29.03 -6.99 2.69
CA ALA A 235 27.74 -6.86 3.35
C ALA A 235 26.69 -6.23 2.43
N LEU A 236 25.65 -7.01 2.11
CA LEU A 236 24.47 -6.55 1.37
C LEU A 236 23.45 -6.00 2.36
N VAL A 237 22.90 -4.81 2.11
CA VAL A 237 21.92 -4.18 3.00
C VAL A 237 20.62 -3.96 2.28
N SER A 238 19.55 -4.61 2.71
CA SER A 238 18.22 -4.29 2.22
C SER A 238 17.61 -3.15 3.05
N GLN A 239 17.33 -2.04 2.38
CA GLN A 239 16.53 -0.98 2.95
C GLN A 239 15.05 -1.27 2.76
N LYS A 240 14.45 -1.84 3.80
CA LYS A 240 13.00 -1.82 3.95
C LYS A 240 12.63 -0.48 4.61
N GLU A 241 11.83 0.34 3.91
CA GLU A 241 11.25 1.57 4.47
C GLU A 241 10.45 1.24 5.73
N SER A 242 11.10 1.36 6.89
CA SER A 242 10.44 1.23 8.18
C SER A 242 10.72 2.47 8.99
N TRP A 243 9.89 3.51 8.79
CA TRP A 243 9.71 4.57 9.79
C TRP A 243 8.51 5.51 9.56
N ASN A 244 7.29 4.96 9.44
CA ASN A 244 6.11 5.66 9.99
C ASN A 244 4.94 4.69 10.21
N GLN A 245 4.67 4.41 11.48
CA GLN A 245 3.47 3.72 11.95
C GLN A 245 2.24 4.63 11.83
N SER A 246 1.70 4.82 10.64
CA SER A 246 0.45 5.56 10.46
C SER A 246 -0.56 4.69 9.75
N LEU A 247 -1.52 4.16 10.51
CA LEU A 247 -2.78 3.46 10.16
C LEU A 247 -2.75 2.39 9.04
N SER A 248 -2.22 2.74 7.87
CA SER A 248 -2.10 1.94 6.66
C SER A 248 -1.40 0.59 6.86
N ALA A 249 -0.43 0.43 7.76
CA ALA A 249 0.23 -0.86 8.02
C ALA A 249 -0.67 -1.84 8.79
N SER A 250 -1.35 -1.37 9.83
CA SER A 250 -2.34 -2.15 10.57
C SER A 250 -3.56 -2.47 9.69
N VAL A 251 -4.00 -1.50 8.88
CA VAL A 251 -5.03 -1.73 7.85
C VAL A 251 -4.55 -2.77 6.83
N ARG A 252 -3.28 -2.75 6.40
CA ARG A 252 -2.71 -3.74 5.47
C ARG A 252 -2.68 -5.15 6.07
N TYR A 253 -2.27 -5.29 7.33
CA TYR A 253 -2.22 -6.58 8.02
C TYR A 253 -3.62 -7.16 8.27
N TRP A 254 -4.55 -6.31 8.71
CA TRP A 254 -5.97 -6.68 8.88
C TRP A 254 -6.62 -7.02 7.53
N ALA A 255 -6.38 -6.22 6.48
CA ALA A 255 -6.89 -6.46 5.14
C ALA A 255 -6.39 -7.79 4.55
N GLY A 256 -5.11 -8.13 4.74
CA GLY A 256 -4.56 -9.41 4.28
C GLY A 256 -5.20 -10.63 4.94
N HIS A 257 -5.68 -10.50 6.18
CA HIS A 257 -6.39 -11.57 6.89
C HIS A 257 -7.90 -11.61 6.57
N VAL A 258 -8.53 -10.47 6.30
CA VAL A 258 -9.99 -10.39 6.03
C VAL A 258 -10.33 -10.55 4.56
N ALA A 259 -9.40 -10.21 3.65
CA ALA A 259 -9.62 -10.20 2.22
C ALA A 259 -8.37 -10.68 1.47
N GLU A 260 -8.35 -11.95 1.08
CA GLU A 260 -7.29 -12.53 0.25
C GLU A 260 -6.99 -11.63 -0.96
N PRO A 261 -5.71 -11.36 -1.27
CA PRO A 261 -5.32 -10.58 -2.44
C PRO A 261 -5.89 -11.19 -3.71
N MET A 262 -6.49 -10.36 -4.57
CA MET A 262 -6.99 -10.85 -5.86
C MET A 262 -5.85 -11.26 -6.78
N ASP A 263 -6.06 -12.33 -7.54
CA ASP A 263 -5.16 -12.72 -8.61
C ASP A 263 -4.96 -11.58 -9.64
N ARG A 264 -3.81 -11.56 -10.30
CA ARG A 264 -3.44 -10.50 -11.24
C ARG A 264 -4.43 -10.39 -12.41
N GLU A 265 -4.92 -11.51 -12.94
CA GLU A 265 -5.86 -11.50 -14.06
C GLU A 265 -7.20 -10.90 -13.64
N ALA A 266 -7.74 -11.35 -12.51
CA ALA A 266 -8.99 -10.81 -11.94
C ALA A 266 -8.91 -9.31 -11.63
N ARG A 267 -7.75 -8.81 -11.19
CA ARG A 267 -7.53 -7.36 -10.97
C ARG A 267 -7.57 -6.57 -12.27
N LEU A 268 -6.93 -7.08 -13.33
CA LEU A 268 -6.89 -6.43 -14.63
C LEU A 268 -8.28 -6.44 -15.29
N GLU A 269 -9.00 -7.54 -15.20
CA GLU A 269 -10.38 -7.66 -15.72
C GLU A 269 -11.33 -6.70 -15.00
N LEU A 270 -11.28 -6.65 -13.67
CA LEU A 270 -12.08 -5.71 -12.89
C LEU A 270 -11.77 -4.27 -13.28
N ALA A 271 -10.48 -3.92 -13.36
CA ALA A 271 -10.05 -2.58 -13.74
C ALA A 271 -10.55 -2.18 -15.13
N ARG A 272 -10.39 -3.06 -16.14
CA ARG A 272 -10.90 -2.82 -17.50
C ARG A 272 -12.41 -2.65 -17.52
N SER A 273 -13.16 -3.52 -16.83
CA SER A 273 -14.63 -3.43 -16.79
C SER A 273 -15.13 -2.12 -16.16
N LEU A 274 -14.38 -1.58 -15.19
CA LEU A 274 -14.68 -0.29 -14.56
C LEU A 274 -14.25 0.88 -15.45
N GLU A 275 -13.13 0.77 -16.16
CA GLU A 275 -12.66 1.78 -17.11
C GLU A 275 -13.62 1.93 -18.30
N GLU A 276 -14.00 0.82 -18.94
CA GLU A 276 -14.93 0.79 -20.08
C GLU A 276 -16.32 1.29 -19.67
N GLY A 277 -16.84 0.81 -18.54
CA GLY A 277 -18.15 1.24 -18.06
C GLY A 277 -18.20 2.62 -17.40
N SER A 278 -17.05 3.31 -17.29
CA SER A 278 -16.98 4.70 -16.82
C SER A 278 -17.03 5.71 -17.97
N GLU A 279 -17.09 5.27 -19.23
CA GLU A 279 -17.24 6.17 -20.37
C GLU A 279 -18.71 6.59 -20.55
N PRO A 280 -18.99 7.88 -20.79
CA PRO A 280 -20.36 8.36 -20.95
C PRO A 280 -20.90 7.88 -22.30
N SER A 281 -21.94 7.05 -22.29
CA SER A 281 -22.61 6.54 -23.49
C SER A 281 -24.04 7.07 -23.59
N LEU A 282 -24.62 7.03 -24.80
CA LEU A 282 -26.03 7.36 -25.01
C LEU A 282 -26.96 6.38 -24.30
N GLU A 283 -26.57 5.11 -24.23
CA GLU A 283 -27.29 4.08 -23.48
C GLU A 283 -27.31 4.39 -21.98
N PHE A 284 -26.17 4.80 -21.43
CA PHE A 284 -26.07 5.26 -20.04
C PHE A 284 -27.02 6.44 -19.78
N LEU A 285 -27.02 7.44 -20.68
CA LEU A 285 -27.90 8.60 -20.56
C LEU A 285 -29.39 8.24 -20.70
N GLY A 286 -29.74 7.32 -21.59
CA GLY A 286 -31.11 6.82 -21.76
C GLY A 286 -31.61 6.08 -20.52
N LEU A 287 -30.82 5.16 -20.00
CA LEU A 287 -31.15 4.38 -18.80
C LEU A 287 -31.28 5.27 -17.56
N ILE A 288 -30.37 6.21 -17.35
CA ILE A 288 -30.45 7.10 -16.18
C ILE A 288 -31.63 8.06 -16.27
N SER A 289 -31.98 8.53 -17.47
CA SER A 289 -33.15 9.38 -17.69
C SER A 289 -34.45 8.62 -17.43
N ALA A 290 -34.55 7.38 -17.94
CA ALA A 290 -35.69 6.51 -17.68
C ALA A 290 -35.83 6.15 -16.19
N ALA A 291 -34.73 5.82 -15.51
CA ALA A 291 -34.71 5.57 -14.08
C ALA A 291 -35.15 6.80 -13.28
N ALA A 292 -34.69 7.99 -13.66
CA ALA A 292 -35.08 9.23 -13.00
C ALA A 292 -36.56 9.57 -13.19
N MET A 293 -37.13 9.31 -14.37
CA MET A 293 -38.57 9.44 -14.61
C MET A 293 -39.38 8.45 -13.78
N LEU A 294 -38.97 7.17 -13.74
CA LEU A 294 -39.63 6.16 -12.90
C LEU A 294 -39.55 6.51 -11.41
N ALA A 295 -38.39 6.99 -10.94
CA ALA A 295 -38.23 7.48 -9.58
C ALA A 295 -39.14 8.68 -9.32
N ALA A 296 -39.26 9.60 -10.27
CA ALA A 296 -40.18 10.74 -10.17
C ALA A 296 -41.65 10.31 -10.08
N PHE A 297 -42.08 9.30 -10.84
CA PHE A 297 -43.41 8.69 -10.69
C PHE A 297 -43.60 8.08 -9.30
N GLY A 298 -42.62 7.31 -8.82
CA GLY A 298 -42.67 6.71 -7.48
C GLY A 298 -42.73 7.74 -6.36
N LEU A 299 -41.96 8.82 -6.48
CA LEU A 299 -41.96 9.95 -5.54
C LEU A 299 -43.32 10.65 -5.50
N LEU A 300 -43.92 10.93 -6.67
CA LEU A 300 -45.25 11.53 -6.76
C LEU A 300 -46.35 10.63 -6.21
N GLN A 301 -46.24 9.32 -6.40
CA GLN A 301 -47.17 8.33 -5.85
C GLN A 301 -46.91 8.01 -4.38
N ASN A 302 -45.86 8.58 -3.78
CA ASN A 302 -45.39 8.23 -2.44
C ASN A 302 -45.18 6.69 -2.27
N SER A 303 -44.66 6.03 -3.32
CA SER A 303 -44.52 4.58 -3.41
C SER A 303 -43.06 4.15 -3.38
N ALA A 304 -42.61 3.71 -2.19
CA ALA A 304 -41.27 3.17 -2.00
C ALA A 304 -40.96 1.99 -2.95
N ALA A 305 -41.95 1.15 -3.29
CA ALA A 305 -41.75 0.02 -4.19
C ALA A 305 -41.38 0.46 -5.63
N VAL A 306 -42.05 1.48 -6.16
CA VAL A 306 -41.74 2.03 -7.50
C VAL A 306 -40.38 2.73 -7.47
N ILE A 307 -40.09 3.46 -6.39
CA ILE A 307 -38.79 4.09 -6.16
C ILE A 307 -37.67 3.05 -6.17
N ILE A 308 -37.84 1.90 -5.50
CA ILE A 308 -36.88 0.79 -5.50
C ILE A 308 -36.73 0.19 -6.91
N GLY A 309 -37.83 -0.01 -7.63
CA GLY A 309 -37.80 -0.51 -9.01
C GLY A 309 -36.98 0.38 -9.95
N ALA A 310 -37.08 1.70 -9.79
CA ALA A 310 -36.29 2.67 -10.55
C ALA A 310 -34.77 2.57 -10.26
N MET A 311 -34.38 2.26 -9.03
CA MET A 311 -32.98 2.12 -8.63
C MET A 311 -32.29 0.93 -9.33
N LEU A 312 -33.02 -0.16 -9.60
CA LEU A 312 -32.45 -1.38 -10.19
C LEU A 312 -31.94 -1.20 -11.63
N ILE A 313 -32.41 -0.18 -12.33
CA ILE A 313 -32.14 0.04 -13.75
C ILE A 313 -31.02 1.09 -13.95
N ALA A 314 -30.69 1.87 -12.92
CA ALA A 314 -29.81 3.01 -13.03
C ALA A 314 -28.31 2.62 -13.10
N PRO A 315 -27.57 3.00 -14.16
CA PRO A 315 -26.18 2.57 -14.36
C PRO A 315 -25.13 3.44 -13.64
N LEU A 316 -25.47 4.12 -12.54
CA LEU A 316 -24.56 5.06 -11.85
C LEU A 316 -23.45 4.37 -11.04
N MET A 317 -23.58 3.07 -10.78
CA MET A 317 -22.60 2.32 -9.99
C MET A 317 -21.21 2.35 -10.64
N THR A 318 -21.12 2.08 -11.94
CA THR A 318 -19.84 1.85 -12.61
C THR A 318 -18.95 3.09 -12.65
N PRO A 319 -19.43 4.28 -13.04
CA PRO A 319 -18.63 5.51 -12.98
C PRO A 319 -18.14 5.86 -11.57
N ILE A 320 -18.95 5.62 -10.54
CA ILE A 320 -18.57 5.92 -9.15
C ILE A 320 -17.49 4.96 -8.65
N MET A 321 -17.62 3.67 -8.98
CA MET A 321 -16.58 2.68 -8.66
C MET A 321 -15.31 2.92 -9.48
N GLY A 322 -15.41 3.37 -10.73
CA GLY A 322 -14.27 3.79 -11.56
C GLY A 322 -13.52 4.99 -10.95
N ALA A 323 -14.25 5.97 -10.41
CA ALA A 323 -13.66 7.06 -9.65
C ALA A 323 -12.96 6.55 -8.37
N GLY A 324 -13.57 5.60 -7.63
CA GLY A 324 -12.93 4.93 -6.49
C GLY A 324 -11.66 4.15 -6.86
N LEU A 325 -11.69 3.41 -7.97
CA LEU A 325 -10.54 2.69 -8.52
C LEU A 325 -9.40 3.65 -8.89
N SER A 326 -9.73 4.78 -9.52
CA SER A 326 -8.74 5.78 -9.88
C SER A 326 -8.06 6.45 -8.68
N LEU A 327 -8.76 6.55 -7.54
CA LEU A 327 -8.18 6.97 -6.26
C LEU A 327 -7.27 5.87 -5.68
N ALA A 328 -7.67 4.60 -5.78
CA ALA A 328 -6.89 3.47 -5.28
C ALA A 328 -5.61 3.19 -6.09
N HIS A 329 -5.63 3.41 -7.40
CA HIS A 329 -4.52 3.12 -8.33
C HIS A 329 -3.74 4.37 -8.78
N GLY A 330 -4.32 5.57 -8.64
CA GLY A 330 -3.70 6.83 -9.04
C GLY A 330 -3.85 7.22 -10.51
N ASN A 331 -4.84 6.64 -11.21
CA ASN A 331 -5.11 6.91 -12.63
C ASN A 331 -5.89 8.24 -12.81
N ARG A 332 -5.16 9.35 -12.99
CA ARG A 332 -5.77 10.70 -13.18
C ARG A 332 -6.73 10.79 -14.38
N PRO A 333 -6.39 10.25 -15.58
CA PRO A 333 -7.32 10.22 -16.70
C PRO A 333 -8.65 9.56 -16.36
N LEU A 334 -8.61 8.39 -15.73
CA LEU A 334 -9.82 7.66 -15.33
C LEU A 334 -10.65 8.45 -14.31
N PHE A 335 -10.01 9.10 -13.34
CA PHE A 335 -10.73 9.94 -12.36
C PHE A 335 -11.53 11.04 -13.04
N ARG A 336 -10.92 11.74 -14.01
CA ARG A 336 -11.60 12.82 -14.76
C ARG A 336 -12.74 12.31 -15.62
N ARG A 337 -12.54 11.19 -16.33
CA ARG A 337 -13.59 10.56 -17.16
C ARG A 337 -14.76 10.10 -16.29
N SER A 338 -14.47 9.43 -15.19
CA SER A 338 -15.48 8.95 -14.23
C SER A 338 -16.29 10.12 -13.66
N LEU A 339 -15.63 11.21 -13.25
CA LEU A 339 -16.30 12.39 -12.72
C LEU A 339 -17.18 13.10 -13.77
N LEU A 340 -16.72 13.13 -15.03
CA LEU A 340 -17.50 13.65 -16.15
C LEU A 340 -18.75 12.80 -16.40
N SER A 341 -18.64 11.47 -16.37
CA SER A 341 -19.78 10.56 -16.51
C SER A 341 -20.77 10.68 -15.36
N ILE A 342 -20.29 10.82 -14.11
CA ILE A 342 -21.14 11.12 -12.95
C ILE A 342 -21.88 12.44 -13.16
N GLY A 343 -21.19 13.49 -13.62
CA GLY A 343 -21.77 14.80 -13.90
C GLY A 343 -22.84 14.76 -15.00
N ILE A 344 -22.58 14.04 -16.09
CA ILE A 344 -23.56 13.83 -17.18
C ILE A 344 -24.76 13.03 -16.68
N GLY A 345 -24.54 11.96 -15.91
CA GLY A 345 -25.61 11.16 -15.33
C GLY A 345 -26.48 11.96 -14.36
N PHE A 346 -25.85 12.78 -13.52
CA PHE A 346 -26.54 13.71 -12.63
C PHE A 346 -27.38 14.73 -13.42
N ALA A 347 -26.80 15.37 -14.44
CA ALA A 347 -27.51 16.34 -15.26
C ALA A 347 -28.68 15.69 -16.03
N GLY A 348 -28.49 14.48 -16.55
CA GLY A 348 -29.53 13.70 -17.22
C GLY A 348 -30.68 13.32 -16.29
N ALA A 349 -30.37 12.79 -15.10
CA ALA A 349 -31.38 12.47 -14.10
C ALA A 349 -32.12 13.72 -13.61
N PHE A 350 -31.39 14.77 -13.22
CA PHE A 350 -31.98 16.02 -12.75
C PHE A 350 -32.85 16.66 -13.83
N GLY A 351 -32.33 16.79 -15.05
CA GLY A 351 -33.04 17.38 -16.18
C GLY A 351 -34.30 16.60 -16.56
N SER A 352 -34.23 15.26 -16.58
CA SER A 352 -35.39 14.41 -16.88
C SER A 352 -36.47 14.54 -15.80
N SER A 353 -36.07 14.53 -14.53
CA SER A 353 -36.99 14.69 -13.39
C SER A 353 -37.62 16.08 -13.36
N PHE A 354 -36.82 17.11 -13.65
CA PHE A 354 -37.27 18.50 -13.74
C PHE A 354 -38.26 18.70 -14.88
N LEU A 355 -37.95 18.20 -16.08
CA LEU A 355 -38.84 18.28 -17.23
C LEU A 355 -40.14 17.52 -16.97
N PHE A 356 -40.05 16.34 -16.35
CA PHE A 356 -41.23 15.58 -15.96
C PHE A 356 -42.07 16.32 -14.91
N GLY A 357 -41.45 16.96 -13.92
CA GLY A 357 -42.16 17.78 -12.93
C GLY A 357 -42.83 19.01 -13.54
N LEU A 358 -42.23 19.63 -14.57
CA LEU A 358 -42.89 20.69 -15.36
C LEU A 358 -44.15 20.16 -16.07
N LEU A 359 -44.08 18.96 -16.66
CA LEU A 359 -45.26 18.34 -17.28
C LEU A 359 -46.35 18.04 -16.26
N VAL A 360 -46.00 17.54 -15.08
CA VAL A 360 -46.94 17.28 -13.99
C VAL A 360 -47.63 18.57 -13.56
N ARG A 361 -46.89 19.67 -13.43
CA ARG A 361 -47.43 21.00 -13.08
C ARG A 361 -48.45 21.54 -14.08
N LEU A 362 -48.38 21.12 -15.35
CA LEU A 362 -49.38 21.49 -16.36
C LEU A 362 -50.70 20.74 -16.20
N VAL A 363 -50.66 19.52 -15.65
CA VAL A 363 -51.81 18.60 -15.58
C VAL A 363 -52.44 18.58 -14.18
N HIS A 364 -51.64 18.76 -13.14
CA HIS A 364 -52.07 18.66 -11.74
C HIS A 364 -51.35 19.68 -10.85
N HIS A 365 -51.96 20.01 -9.72
CA HIS A 365 -51.29 20.83 -8.71
C HIS A 365 -50.16 20.02 -8.06
N PRO A 366 -48.90 20.51 -8.08
CA PRO A 366 -47.78 19.78 -7.53
C PRO A 366 -47.89 19.70 -6.00
N VAL A 367 -47.79 18.48 -5.46
CA VAL A 367 -47.74 18.20 -4.02
C VAL A 367 -46.42 17.53 -3.71
N VAL A 368 -45.71 18.03 -2.70
CA VAL A 368 -44.49 17.41 -2.19
C VAL A 368 -44.88 16.30 -1.23
N THR A 369 -44.53 15.06 -1.56
CA THR A 369 -44.86 13.87 -0.78
C THR A 369 -43.89 13.63 0.37
N ASP A 370 -44.24 12.74 1.30
CA ASP A 370 -43.39 12.41 2.46
C ASP A 370 -42.06 11.76 2.03
N GLU A 371 -42.09 10.91 0.99
CA GLU A 371 -40.86 10.37 0.39
C GLU A 371 -39.93 11.48 -0.11
N MET A 372 -40.46 12.55 -0.70
CA MET A 372 -39.64 13.69 -1.13
C MET A 372 -39.07 14.46 0.06
N TRP A 373 -39.87 14.69 1.10
CA TRP A 373 -39.44 15.36 2.33
C TRP A 373 -38.35 14.58 3.08
N GLY A 374 -38.42 13.25 3.09
CA GLY A 374 -37.41 12.39 3.73
C GLY A 374 -36.00 12.55 3.16
N ARG A 375 -35.85 13.20 2.00
CA ARG A 375 -34.56 13.45 1.33
C ARG A 375 -34.10 14.90 1.43
N CYS A 376 -34.90 15.77 2.04
CA CYS A 376 -34.60 17.20 2.22
C CYS A 376 -33.76 17.51 3.46
N ASN A 377 -33.58 16.54 4.36
CA ASN A 377 -32.84 16.71 5.60
C ASN A 377 -31.69 15.68 5.67
N PRO A 378 -30.54 15.95 5.04
CA PRO A 378 -29.41 15.04 5.07
C PRO A 378 -28.85 14.93 6.51
N SER A 379 -28.55 13.72 6.93
CA SER A 379 -28.08 13.39 8.29
C SER A 379 -26.65 12.83 8.26
N PRO A 380 -25.87 12.96 9.34
CA PRO A 380 -24.61 12.23 9.52
C PRO A 380 -24.75 10.71 9.36
N LEU A 381 -25.95 10.13 9.49
CA LEU A 381 -26.17 8.69 9.24
C LEU A 381 -26.07 8.33 7.75
N ASP A 382 -26.44 9.23 6.85
CA ASP A 382 -26.35 9.01 5.41
C ASP A 382 -24.89 8.79 4.97
N PHE A 383 -23.94 9.42 5.68
CA PHE A 383 -22.52 9.19 5.50
C PHE A 383 -22.14 7.71 5.72
N CYS A 384 -22.62 7.12 6.82
CA CYS A 384 -22.33 5.73 7.17
C CYS A 384 -22.94 4.79 6.12
N VAL A 385 -24.16 5.10 5.66
CA VAL A 385 -24.84 4.33 4.61
C VAL A 385 -24.04 4.36 3.31
N GLY A 386 -23.60 5.53 2.85
CA GLY A 386 -22.80 5.65 1.63
C GLY A 386 -21.42 4.98 1.75
N LEU A 387 -20.74 5.13 2.88
CA LEU A 387 -19.43 4.52 3.12
C LEU A 387 -19.52 2.98 3.12
N VAL A 388 -20.45 2.43 3.92
CA VAL A 388 -20.69 0.99 3.99
C VAL A 388 -21.20 0.46 2.66
N GLY A 389 -22.07 1.21 1.97
CA GLY A 389 -22.56 0.87 0.64
C GLY A 389 -21.45 0.77 -0.40
N GLY A 390 -20.52 1.73 -0.42
CA GLY A 390 -19.34 1.67 -1.29
C GLY A 390 -18.39 0.52 -0.95
N MET A 391 -18.17 0.25 0.34
CA MET A 391 -17.38 -0.91 0.78
C MET A 391 -18.05 -2.23 0.38
N ALA A 392 -19.35 -2.38 0.61
CA ALA A 392 -20.09 -3.58 0.25
C ALA A 392 -20.14 -3.79 -1.27
N ALA A 393 -20.34 -2.71 -2.03
CA ALA A 393 -20.43 -2.78 -3.49
C ALA A 393 -19.10 -3.20 -4.13
N SER A 394 -18.01 -2.55 -3.72
CA SER A 394 -16.67 -2.92 -4.16
C SER A 394 -16.26 -4.33 -3.69
N TYR A 395 -16.61 -4.72 -2.47
CA TYR A 395 -16.36 -6.08 -1.98
C TYR A 395 -17.11 -7.12 -2.81
N ALA A 396 -18.42 -6.90 -3.06
CA ALA A 396 -19.23 -7.76 -3.91
C ALA A 396 -18.65 -7.87 -5.33
N ARG A 397 -18.21 -6.76 -5.91
CA ARG A 397 -17.62 -6.74 -7.26
C ARG A 397 -16.27 -7.48 -7.34
N THR A 398 -15.54 -7.58 -6.23
CA THR A 398 -14.26 -8.32 -6.16
C THR A 398 -14.43 -9.83 -5.95
N ARG A 399 -15.66 -10.33 -5.81
CA ARG A 399 -16.00 -11.75 -5.64
C ARG A 399 -16.89 -12.20 -6.80
N SER A 400 -16.41 -13.16 -7.60
CA SER A 400 -17.14 -13.71 -8.75
C SER A 400 -18.48 -14.38 -8.39
N HIS A 401 -18.67 -14.83 -7.15
CA HIS A 401 -19.89 -15.50 -6.69
C HIS A 401 -20.95 -14.54 -6.12
N LEU A 402 -20.63 -13.25 -5.92
CA LEU A 402 -21.57 -12.27 -5.38
C LEU A 402 -22.20 -11.47 -6.52
N SER A 403 -23.53 -11.28 -6.44
CA SER A 403 -24.27 -10.55 -7.48
C SER A 403 -23.88 -9.06 -7.47
N SER A 404 -23.24 -8.61 -8.54
CA SER A 404 -22.96 -7.18 -8.78
C SER A 404 -24.23 -6.33 -8.88
N ALA A 405 -25.39 -6.94 -9.15
CA ALA A 405 -26.67 -6.24 -9.21
C ALA A 405 -27.13 -5.75 -7.83
N LEU A 406 -26.86 -6.50 -6.75
CA LEU A 406 -27.25 -6.10 -5.39
C LEU A 406 -26.46 -4.88 -4.90
N ALA A 407 -25.17 -4.86 -5.23
CA ALA A 407 -24.29 -3.72 -5.02
C ALA A 407 -24.73 -2.47 -5.79
N GLY A 408 -25.11 -2.65 -7.06
CA GLY A 408 -25.63 -1.57 -7.90
C GLY A 408 -26.93 -0.98 -7.36
N ALA A 409 -27.83 -1.83 -6.87
CA ALA A 409 -29.09 -1.40 -6.26
C ALA A 409 -28.87 -0.50 -5.03
N ALA A 410 -27.91 -0.82 -4.16
CA ALA A 410 -27.60 -0.02 -2.97
C ALA A 410 -27.03 1.37 -3.33
N ILE A 411 -26.15 1.45 -4.33
CA ILE A 411 -25.58 2.72 -4.82
C ILE A 411 -26.67 3.56 -5.50
N ALA A 412 -27.49 2.94 -6.34
CA ALA A 412 -28.59 3.63 -7.01
C ALA A 412 -29.64 4.14 -6.01
N ALA A 413 -29.89 3.42 -4.92
CA ALA A 413 -30.81 3.82 -3.87
C ALA A 413 -30.41 5.13 -3.19
N ALA A 414 -29.11 5.34 -3.01
CA ALA A 414 -28.55 6.53 -2.40
C ALA A 414 -28.53 7.75 -3.34
N LEU A 415 -28.74 7.58 -4.65
CA LEU A 415 -28.46 8.62 -5.65
C LEU A 415 -29.68 9.02 -6.48
N VAL A 416 -30.35 8.07 -7.13
CA VAL A 416 -31.40 8.39 -8.10
C VAL A 416 -32.56 9.13 -7.45
N PRO A 417 -33.14 8.66 -6.32
CA PRO A 417 -34.29 9.33 -5.75
C PRO A 417 -33.96 10.73 -5.20
N PRO A 418 -32.83 10.98 -4.51
CA PRO A 418 -32.43 12.34 -4.15
C PRO A 418 -32.25 13.28 -5.36
N ILE A 419 -31.63 12.82 -6.46
CA ILE A 419 -31.50 13.62 -7.68
C ILE A 419 -32.88 13.94 -8.27
N SER A 420 -33.76 12.94 -8.35
CA SER A 420 -35.13 13.13 -8.86
C SER A 420 -35.98 14.03 -7.96
N THR A 421 -35.78 13.95 -6.65
CA THR A 421 -36.43 14.82 -5.66
C THR A 421 -36.01 16.28 -5.87
N ALA A 422 -34.71 16.54 -6.06
CA ALA A 422 -34.21 17.88 -6.35
C ALA A 422 -34.79 18.43 -7.67
N GLY A 423 -34.82 17.62 -8.74
CA GLY A 423 -35.39 18.03 -10.03
C GLY A 423 -36.89 18.34 -9.95
N LEU A 424 -37.67 17.49 -9.26
CA LEU A 424 -39.09 17.72 -9.06
C LEU A 424 -39.37 18.97 -8.23
N GLN A 425 -38.70 19.14 -7.08
CA GLN A 425 -38.92 20.31 -6.21
C GLN A 425 -38.52 21.63 -6.90
N ALA A 426 -37.45 21.61 -7.69
CA ALA A 426 -37.05 22.75 -8.51
C ALA A 426 -38.14 23.10 -9.55
N SER A 427 -38.76 22.10 -10.17
CA SER A 427 -39.86 22.32 -11.13
C SER A 427 -41.15 22.84 -10.46
N PHE A 428 -41.39 22.43 -9.21
CA PHE A 428 -42.52 22.86 -8.40
C PHE A 428 -42.31 24.26 -7.80
N ASN A 429 -41.11 24.83 -7.98
CA ASN A 429 -40.72 26.13 -7.46
C ASN A 429 -40.73 26.19 -5.92
N VAL A 430 -40.44 25.06 -5.27
CA VAL A 430 -40.35 24.95 -3.81
C VAL A 430 -38.88 25.15 -3.44
N TRP A 431 -38.53 26.39 -3.06
CA TRP A 431 -37.17 26.78 -2.69
C TRP A 431 -37.04 27.17 -1.22
N GLU A 432 -38.14 27.52 -0.57
CA GLU A 432 -38.14 28.01 0.81
C GLU A 432 -37.84 26.89 1.80
N SER A 433 -36.84 27.10 2.66
CA SER A 433 -36.52 26.15 3.73
C SER A 433 -37.67 26.07 4.73
N THR A 434 -38.08 24.85 5.05
CA THR A 434 -39.15 24.55 6.02
C THR A 434 -38.55 23.80 7.20
N GLU A 435 -39.28 23.67 8.32
CA GLU A 435 -38.89 22.82 9.46
C GLU A 435 -38.59 21.36 9.08
N ARG A 436 -39.14 20.89 7.95
CA ARG A 436 -38.90 19.53 7.42
C ARG A 436 -37.57 19.38 6.66
N GLY A 437 -36.85 20.46 6.38
CA GLY A 437 -35.57 20.42 5.67
C GLY A 437 -35.47 21.46 4.55
N TRP A 438 -34.43 21.32 3.72
CA TRP A 438 -34.09 22.29 2.67
C TRP A 438 -34.48 21.73 1.30
N PRO A 439 -35.55 22.25 0.68
CA PRO A 439 -35.97 21.81 -0.64
C PRO A 439 -34.88 22.09 -1.68
N VAL A 440 -34.74 21.20 -2.66
CA VAL A 440 -33.69 21.23 -3.71
C VAL A 440 -32.27 21.09 -3.17
N PHE A 441 -31.80 21.96 -2.27
CA PHE A 441 -30.43 21.94 -1.75
C PHE A 441 -30.12 20.73 -0.85
N GLY A 442 -31.07 20.32 0.00
CA GLY A 442 -30.89 19.15 0.88
C GLY A 442 -30.62 17.86 0.09
N PRO A 443 -31.49 17.47 -0.87
CA PRO A 443 -31.25 16.29 -1.69
C PRO A 443 -29.97 16.40 -2.54
N LEU A 444 -29.58 17.60 -2.99
CA LEU A 444 -28.31 17.80 -3.71
C LEU A 444 -27.08 17.56 -2.82
N ILE A 445 -27.10 18.08 -1.59
CA ILE A 445 -26.04 17.81 -0.60
C ILE A 445 -25.98 16.31 -0.31
N LEU A 446 -27.13 15.66 -0.12
CA LEU A 446 -27.23 14.21 0.10
C LEU A 446 -26.57 13.42 -1.03
N VAL A 447 -26.84 13.77 -2.30
CA VAL A 447 -26.19 13.14 -3.47
C VAL A 447 -24.68 13.33 -3.43
N CYS A 448 -24.21 14.55 -3.18
CA CYS A 448 -22.77 14.84 -3.12
C CYS A 448 -22.07 14.02 -2.02
N VAL A 449 -22.64 13.97 -0.81
CA VAL A 449 -22.12 13.18 0.31
C VAL A 449 -22.11 11.70 -0.05
N ASN A 450 -23.19 11.17 -0.63
CA ASN A 450 -23.28 9.77 -1.03
C ASN A 450 -22.25 9.41 -2.10
N VAL A 451 -22.08 10.23 -3.15
CA VAL A 451 -21.04 9.99 -4.16
C VAL A 451 -19.64 9.96 -3.52
N LEU A 452 -19.30 10.96 -2.69
CA LEU A 452 -17.99 11.06 -2.06
C LEU A 452 -17.71 9.87 -1.11
N THR A 453 -18.67 9.49 -0.28
CA THR A 453 -18.53 8.37 0.68
C THR A 453 -18.44 7.02 -0.03
N ILE A 454 -19.25 6.79 -1.07
CA ILE A 454 -19.19 5.57 -1.88
C ILE A 454 -17.83 5.47 -2.59
N MET A 455 -17.33 6.58 -3.14
CA MET A 455 -15.99 6.63 -3.77
C MET A 455 -14.88 6.28 -2.79
N ILE A 456 -14.91 6.83 -1.57
CA ILE A 456 -13.91 6.55 -0.52
C ILE A 456 -14.02 5.11 -0.03
N GLY A 457 -15.22 4.61 0.22
CA GLY A 457 -15.46 3.22 0.63
C GLY A 457 -14.98 2.23 -0.43
N THR A 458 -15.24 2.53 -1.70
CA THR A 458 -14.75 1.74 -2.84
C THR A 458 -13.23 1.76 -2.92
N SER A 459 -12.61 2.95 -2.83
CA SER A 459 -11.16 3.11 -2.84
C SER A 459 -10.49 2.30 -1.72
N PHE A 460 -11.05 2.35 -0.50
CA PHE A 460 -10.55 1.62 0.66
C PHE A 460 -10.52 0.10 0.43
N VAL A 461 -11.62 -0.48 -0.06
CA VAL A 461 -11.71 -1.93 -0.32
C VAL A 461 -10.81 -2.34 -1.49
N LEU A 462 -10.81 -1.60 -2.60
CA LEU A 462 -9.95 -1.94 -3.73
C LEU A 462 -8.46 -1.85 -3.37
N TYR A 463 -8.08 -0.85 -2.57
CA TYR A 463 -6.75 -0.73 -1.99
C TYR A 463 -6.41 -1.93 -1.09
N ALA A 464 -7.32 -2.33 -0.22
CA ALA A 464 -7.19 -3.51 0.65
C ALA A 464 -7.02 -4.80 -0.16
N ARG A 465 -7.74 -4.94 -1.29
CA ARG A 465 -7.71 -6.11 -2.20
C ARG A 465 -6.49 -6.18 -3.11
N GLY A 466 -5.56 -5.21 -3.04
CA GLY A 466 -4.30 -5.26 -3.78
C GLY A 466 -4.29 -4.52 -5.12
N LEU A 467 -5.33 -3.74 -5.44
CA LEU A 467 -5.28 -2.73 -6.50
C LEU A 467 -4.55 -1.50 -5.96
N ARG A 468 -3.21 -1.58 -5.91
CA ARG A 468 -2.33 -0.60 -5.27
C ARG A 468 -1.75 0.38 -6.29
N VAL A 469 -1.46 1.59 -5.82
CA VAL A 469 -0.64 2.59 -6.52
C VAL A 469 0.78 2.05 -6.64
N GLU A 470 1.31 1.92 -7.85
CA GLU A 470 2.77 1.73 -8.04
C GLU A 470 3.50 2.96 -7.50
N SER A 471 4.62 2.73 -6.81
CA SER A 471 5.29 3.61 -5.83
C SER A 471 5.87 4.95 -6.35
N GLY A 472 5.26 5.58 -7.37
CA GLY A 472 5.63 6.89 -7.92
C GLY A 472 4.56 7.98 -7.85
N HIS A 473 3.27 7.66 -7.63
CA HIS A 473 2.18 8.62 -7.83
C HIS A 473 1.67 9.30 -6.55
N LYS A 474 2.41 10.32 -6.07
CA LYS A 474 2.03 11.19 -4.92
C LYS A 474 0.64 11.85 -5.04
N TRP A 475 0.04 11.89 -6.23
CA TRP A 475 -1.27 12.48 -6.47
C TRP A 475 -2.42 11.70 -5.85
N ALA A 476 -2.40 10.37 -5.95
CA ALA A 476 -3.48 9.52 -5.47
C ALA A 476 -3.68 9.70 -3.95
N THR A 477 -2.57 9.66 -3.22
CA THR A 477 -2.55 9.89 -1.77
C THR A 477 -2.99 11.31 -1.41
N ARG A 478 -2.48 12.34 -2.10
CA ARG A 478 -2.88 13.74 -1.86
C ARG A 478 -4.37 13.97 -2.13
N MET A 479 -4.88 13.41 -3.22
CA MET A 479 -6.29 13.54 -3.61
C MET A 479 -7.20 12.82 -2.61
N THR A 480 -6.85 11.59 -2.23
CA THR A 480 -7.62 10.82 -1.24
C THR A 480 -7.64 11.53 0.12
N VAL A 481 -6.49 12.02 0.59
CA VAL A 481 -6.41 12.82 1.83
C VAL A 481 -7.26 14.08 1.71
N SER A 482 -7.16 14.82 0.60
CA SER A 482 -7.96 16.02 0.37
C SER A 482 -9.47 15.73 0.38
N LEU A 483 -9.90 14.63 -0.23
CA LEU A 483 -11.31 14.22 -0.28
C LEU A 483 -11.81 13.85 1.12
N VAL A 484 -11.02 13.09 1.88
CA VAL A 484 -11.34 12.71 3.27
C VAL A 484 -11.39 13.95 4.18
N THR A 485 -10.47 14.90 4.02
CA THR A 485 -10.50 16.15 4.80
C THR A 485 -11.72 17.00 4.45
N LEU A 486 -12.05 17.14 3.16
CA LEU A 486 -13.25 17.86 2.72
C LEU A 486 -14.52 17.22 3.29
N LEU A 487 -14.59 15.91 3.21
CA LEU A 487 -15.70 15.12 3.71
C LEU A 487 -15.87 15.26 5.24
N MET A 488 -14.76 15.24 6.00
CA MET A 488 -14.79 15.48 7.44
C MET A 488 -15.25 16.91 7.79
N LEU A 489 -14.84 17.91 7.00
CA LEU A 489 -15.32 19.28 7.16
C LEU A 489 -16.83 19.39 6.91
N VAL A 490 -17.34 18.73 5.87
CA VAL A 490 -18.79 18.68 5.58
C VAL A 490 -19.55 17.98 6.69
N LEU A 491 -19.03 16.87 7.22
CA LEU A 491 -19.63 16.15 8.35
C LEU A 491 -19.72 17.04 9.59
N VAL A 492 -18.61 17.70 9.95
CA VAL A 492 -18.57 18.63 11.09
C VAL A 492 -19.55 19.79 10.88
N TRP A 493 -19.63 20.32 9.66
CA TRP A 493 -20.60 21.37 9.32
C TRP A 493 -22.04 20.90 9.45
N MET A 494 -22.37 19.68 8.98
CA MET A 494 -23.70 19.09 9.14
C MET A 494 -24.07 18.85 10.60
N MET A 495 -23.16 18.28 11.39
CA MET A 495 -23.37 18.09 12.83
C MET A 495 -23.57 19.43 13.54
N HIS A 496 -22.84 20.47 13.12
CA HIS A 496 -23.03 21.81 13.68
C HIS A 496 -24.39 22.40 13.28
N LEU A 497 -24.84 22.18 12.05
CA LEU A 497 -26.16 22.62 11.59
C LEU A 497 -27.28 21.97 12.43
N GLU A 498 -27.19 20.65 12.69
CA GLU A 498 -28.14 19.93 13.54
C GLU A 498 -28.20 20.53 14.95
N THR A 499 -27.06 20.93 15.53
CA THR A 499 -27.02 21.54 16.89
C THR A 499 -27.55 22.98 16.98
N TRP A 500 -27.74 23.67 15.85
CA TRP A 500 -28.27 25.05 15.82
C TRP A 500 -29.74 25.13 15.41
N LEU A 501 -30.25 24.09 14.72
CA LEU A 501 -31.63 24.00 14.24
C LEU A 501 -32.58 23.25 15.20
N PHE A 502 -32.03 22.50 16.16
CA PHE A 502 -32.72 21.85 17.28
C PHE A 502 -32.14 22.34 18.61
#